data_AF-A0A3A0A555-F1
#
_entry.id   AF-A0A3A0A555-F1
#
_cell.length_a   1.000
_cell.length_b   1.000
_cell.length_c   1.000
_cell.angle_alpha   90.00
_cell.angle_beta   90.00
_cell.angle_gamma   90.00
#
_symmetry.space_group_name_H-M   'P 1'
#
loop_
_entity.id
_entity.type
_entity.pdbx_description
1 polymer ?
#
loop_
_entity_poly.entity_id
_entity_poly.type
_entity_poly.pdbx_seq_one_letter_code
_entity_poly.pdbx_strand_id
1 'polypeptide(L)'
;MQSIYQKRLRVLEQQAAKFGAYAPAHVVVEIDDLQHQLAGLSEKLAPLAPELAVGRRLMASIHRSKGIVDAPRQLIGRDYLLVRIHAALDRGSRLLLYGLAGVGKTAIAAVVADQRISMGKGPVVWLQCGQASTDMVLDALWQRFASREKSRGILHLENLHDRVLTVRDLLAVAEIGLLVLDNVWNGAALYAALEAVPPGLPVLATAREKFALPEAIEVGELEPDAALNLLSFYAERDDLATDPEASRLCQELGYHAYALEIAGVTMRIDDYTPGELQLQIAKSPHNLPMPGNFAAEGRQSVKHLLDFSYQTLTEEERDLCQAFGALFAPGATADLLAEYVQQPLLHVDRMLKTLMRRSLVKHRRDQGHPFYALHALTYSYFGALHRQRGVGYQSTIAATVRYVRNHGEDLTLLALDQRNILGAA
;
A
#
# COMPACT_ATOMS: atom_id res chain seq x y z
N MET A 1 14.30 13.63 -2.22
CA MET A 1 14.41 15.01 -1.67
C MET A 1 14.60 16.02 -2.77
N GLN A 2 15.16 15.61 -3.90
CA GLN A 2 15.30 16.43 -5.08
C GLN A 2 13.99 17.15 -5.42
N SER A 3 12.86 16.46 -5.49
CA SER A 3 11.59 17.08 -5.94
C SER A 3 11.12 18.29 -5.08
N ILE A 4 11.34 18.28 -3.76
CA ILE A 4 10.90 19.37 -2.87
C ILE A 4 11.94 20.48 -2.79
N TYR A 5 13.22 20.12 -2.69
CA TYR A 5 14.31 21.10 -2.76
C TYR A 5 14.41 21.75 -4.13
N GLN A 6 14.17 21.03 -5.23
CA GLN A 6 14.10 21.59 -6.59
C GLN A 6 12.88 22.50 -6.76
N LYS A 7 11.74 22.18 -6.13
CA LYS A 7 10.58 23.09 -6.13
C LYS A 7 10.88 24.36 -5.32
N ARG A 8 11.46 24.25 -4.12
CA ARG A 8 11.84 25.41 -3.29
C ARG A 8 12.94 26.24 -3.94
N LEU A 9 13.97 25.58 -4.48
CA LEU A 9 15.06 26.19 -5.25
C LEU A 9 14.51 26.92 -6.47
N ARG A 10 13.62 26.31 -7.27
CA ARG A 10 12.97 27.02 -8.40
C ARG A 10 12.20 28.26 -7.96
N VAL A 11 11.49 28.21 -6.83
CA VAL A 11 10.77 29.38 -6.31
C VAL A 11 11.73 30.49 -5.88
N LEU A 12 12.83 30.13 -5.20
CA LEU A 12 13.85 31.09 -4.77
C LEU A 12 14.65 31.66 -5.95
N GLU A 13 14.99 30.84 -6.95
CA GLU A 13 15.63 31.26 -8.20
C GLU A 13 14.73 32.21 -9.00
N GLN A 14 13.42 31.94 -9.05
CA GLN A 14 12.44 32.85 -9.67
C GLN A 14 12.32 34.17 -8.89
N GLN A 15 12.39 34.13 -7.56
CA GLN A 15 12.41 35.33 -6.74
C GLN A 15 13.71 36.13 -6.97
N ALA A 16 14.87 35.49 -6.92
CA ALA A 16 16.16 36.12 -7.18
C ALA A 16 16.22 36.74 -8.59
N ALA A 17 15.72 36.02 -9.62
CA ALA A 17 15.65 36.52 -10.99
C ALA A 17 14.74 37.77 -11.13
N LYS A 18 13.68 37.88 -10.32
CA LYS A 18 12.79 39.04 -10.30
C LYS A 18 13.45 40.29 -9.71
N PHE A 19 14.36 40.11 -8.75
CA PHE A 19 15.06 41.22 -8.07
C PHE A 19 16.45 41.51 -8.66
N GLY A 20 16.99 40.63 -9.52
CA GLY A 20 18.27 40.83 -10.20
C GLY A 20 19.42 41.09 -9.22
N ALA A 21 20.20 42.15 -9.47
CA ALA A 21 21.30 42.56 -8.59
C ALA A 21 20.86 43.02 -7.18
N TYR A 22 19.56 43.19 -6.94
CA TYR A 22 19.00 43.63 -5.66
C TYR A 22 18.31 42.49 -4.90
N ALA A 23 18.59 41.23 -5.25
CA ALA A 23 18.06 40.08 -4.52
C ALA A 23 18.45 40.16 -3.03
N PRO A 24 17.50 39.97 -2.09
CA PRO A 24 17.82 39.98 -0.67
C PRO A 24 18.88 38.94 -0.31
N ALA A 25 19.87 39.33 0.50
CA ALA A 25 21.01 38.46 0.85
C ALA A 25 20.59 37.10 1.44
N HIS A 26 19.50 37.05 2.20
CA HIS A 26 18.97 35.79 2.75
C HIS A 26 18.44 34.83 1.67
N VAL A 27 17.92 35.33 0.55
CA VAL A 27 17.47 34.50 -0.58
C VAL A 27 18.66 33.89 -1.30
N VAL A 28 19.74 34.67 -1.49
CA VAL A 28 20.97 34.19 -2.13
C VAL A 28 21.66 33.12 -1.28
N VAL A 29 21.75 33.34 0.03
CA VAL A 29 22.31 32.34 0.97
C VAL A 29 21.46 31.07 1.01
N GLU A 30 20.13 31.18 1.02
CA GLU A 30 19.23 30.01 1.02
C GLU A 30 19.34 29.22 -0.31
N ILE A 31 19.58 29.89 -1.45
CA ILE A 31 19.87 29.24 -2.73
C ILE A 31 21.17 28.45 -2.65
N ASP A 32 22.26 29.06 -2.19
CA ASP A 32 23.58 28.42 -2.09
C ASP A 32 23.56 27.20 -1.14
N ASP A 33 22.88 27.34 0.00
CA ASP A 33 22.71 26.26 0.97
C ASP A 33 21.91 25.09 0.38
N LEU A 34 20.81 25.38 -0.33
CA LEU A 34 19.99 24.36 -0.99
C LEU A 34 20.74 23.68 -2.14
N GLN A 35 21.53 24.42 -2.90
CA GLN A 35 22.38 23.89 -3.96
C GLN A 35 23.47 22.97 -3.39
N HIS A 36 24.13 23.36 -2.28
CA HIS A 36 25.10 22.52 -1.59
C HIS A 36 24.48 21.24 -1.01
N GLN A 37 23.29 21.35 -0.41
CA GLN A 37 22.57 20.18 0.10
C GLN A 37 22.15 19.24 -1.03
N LEU A 38 21.67 19.77 -2.16
CA LEU A 38 21.32 18.98 -3.34
C LEU A 38 22.54 18.31 -3.96
N ALA A 39 23.67 19.01 -4.07
CA ALA A 39 24.93 18.45 -4.55
C ALA A 39 25.42 17.32 -3.64
N GLY A 40 25.44 17.53 -2.32
CA GLY A 40 25.87 16.51 -1.36
C GLY A 40 24.94 15.29 -1.27
N LEU A 41 23.65 15.45 -1.52
CA LEU A 41 22.71 14.33 -1.67
C LEU A 41 22.94 13.58 -2.98
N SER A 42 23.10 14.31 -4.08
CA SER A 42 23.32 13.74 -5.40
C SER A 42 24.64 12.97 -5.46
N GLU A 43 25.70 13.48 -4.83
CA GLU A 43 27.00 12.83 -4.74
C GLU A 43 26.97 11.57 -3.87
N LYS A 44 26.19 11.55 -2.79
CA LYS A 44 26.01 10.37 -1.93
C LYS A 44 25.13 9.29 -2.55
N LEU A 45 24.18 9.68 -3.40
CA LEU A 45 23.26 8.76 -4.08
C LEU A 45 23.78 8.31 -5.45
N ALA A 46 24.70 9.05 -6.09
CA ALA A 46 25.25 8.75 -7.40
C ALA A 46 25.91 7.35 -7.51
N PRO A 47 26.68 6.86 -6.53
CA PRO A 47 27.27 5.52 -6.60
C PRO A 47 26.22 4.40 -6.56
N LEU A 48 25.08 4.66 -5.92
CA LEU A 48 23.99 3.71 -5.71
C LEU A 48 22.92 3.82 -6.81
N ALA A 49 22.92 4.89 -7.59
CA ALA A 49 21.93 5.14 -8.63
C ALA A 49 21.84 4.05 -9.72
N PRO A 50 22.94 3.43 -10.19
CA PRO A 50 22.86 2.32 -11.15
C PRO A 50 22.19 1.07 -10.55
N GLU A 51 22.49 0.74 -9.29
CA GLU A 51 21.94 -0.43 -8.59
C GLU A 51 20.49 -0.20 -8.12
N LEU A 52 20.15 1.04 -7.72
CA LEU A 52 18.79 1.45 -7.37
C LEU A 52 17.89 1.66 -8.60
N ALA A 53 18.45 2.05 -9.75
CA ALA A 53 17.72 2.14 -11.02
C ALA A 53 17.31 0.77 -11.56
N VAL A 54 18.10 -0.27 -11.26
CA VAL A 54 17.72 -1.67 -11.54
C VAL A 54 16.44 -2.07 -10.79
N GLY A 55 16.07 -1.42 -9.68
CA GLY A 55 14.92 -1.81 -8.86
C GLY A 55 13.76 -0.80 -8.76
N ARG A 56 13.51 0.01 -9.78
CA ARG A 56 12.10 0.45 -10.04
C ARG A 56 11.17 -0.71 -10.42
N ARG A 57 11.46 -1.93 -10.00
CA ARG A 57 10.80 -3.15 -10.45
C ARG A 57 9.57 -3.37 -9.61
N LEU A 58 8.45 -3.03 -10.21
CA LEU A 58 7.23 -3.75 -9.94
C LEU A 58 7.52 -5.25 -10.13
N MET A 59 7.29 -6.08 -9.11
CA MET A 59 7.55 -7.52 -9.19
C MET A 59 6.23 -8.28 -9.26
N ALA A 60 6.12 -9.19 -10.23
CA ALA A 60 5.04 -10.17 -10.28
C ALA A 60 5.45 -11.42 -9.48
N SER A 61 4.65 -11.82 -8.50
CA SER A 61 4.84 -13.08 -7.77
C SER A 61 4.05 -14.21 -8.46
N ILE A 62 4.58 -15.44 -8.41
CA ILE A 62 3.82 -16.64 -8.84
C ILE A 62 3.53 -17.47 -7.59
N HIS A 63 2.26 -17.80 -7.40
CA HIS A 63 1.77 -18.63 -6.33
C HIS A 63 1.33 -19.97 -6.92
N ARG A 64 1.96 -21.06 -6.46
CA ARG A 64 1.65 -22.45 -6.85
C ARG A 64 0.98 -23.25 -5.72
N SER A 65 0.97 -22.69 -4.52
CA SER A 65 0.34 -23.25 -3.32
C SER A 65 -0.45 -22.15 -2.62
N LYS A 66 -1.34 -22.56 -1.69
CA LYS A 66 -2.00 -21.63 -0.76
C LYS A 66 -0.99 -20.76 -0.02
N GLY A 67 -1.48 -19.63 0.49
CA GLY A 67 -0.69 -18.73 1.33
C GLY A 67 -0.35 -17.42 0.62
N ILE A 68 -1.28 -16.90 -0.18
CA ILE A 68 -1.17 -15.54 -0.68
C ILE A 68 -1.16 -14.58 0.52
N VAL A 69 -0.16 -13.69 0.56
CA VAL A 69 0.17 -12.86 1.74
C VAL A 69 -1.01 -12.01 2.23
N ASP A 70 -1.93 -11.66 1.33
CA ASP A 70 -3.10 -10.82 1.60
C ASP A 70 -4.40 -11.60 1.83
N ALA A 71 -4.35 -12.95 1.88
CA ALA A 71 -5.51 -13.75 2.19
C ALA A 71 -5.90 -13.58 3.67
N PRO A 72 -7.15 -13.19 3.99
CA PRO A 72 -7.62 -13.15 5.37
C PRO A 72 -7.72 -14.58 5.92
N ARG A 73 -7.63 -14.70 7.26
CA ARG A 73 -7.87 -15.99 7.95
C ARG A 73 -9.27 -16.53 7.65
N GLN A 74 -10.24 -15.64 7.58
CA GLN A 74 -11.62 -15.95 7.23
C GLN A 74 -12.22 -14.79 6.44
N LEU A 75 -12.93 -15.10 5.36
CA LEU A 75 -13.69 -14.12 4.60
C LEU A 75 -15.16 -14.23 5.03
N ILE A 76 -15.73 -13.15 5.55
CA ILE A 76 -17.08 -13.13 6.13
C ILE A 76 -18.02 -12.32 5.23
N GLY A 77 -19.19 -12.88 4.91
CA GLY A 77 -20.27 -12.19 4.21
C GLY A 77 -20.02 -11.90 2.72
N ARG A 78 -19.07 -12.58 2.09
CA ARG A 78 -18.70 -12.36 0.67
C ARG A 78 -18.94 -13.59 -0.22
N ASP A 79 -19.69 -14.58 0.26
CA ASP A 79 -19.91 -15.84 -0.44
C ASP A 79 -20.55 -15.65 -1.83
N TYR A 80 -21.56 -14.78 -1.92
CA TYR A 80 -22.21 -14.46 -3.19
C TYR A 80 -21.25 -13.83 -4.21
N LEU A 81 -20.29 -13.01 -3.75
CA LEU A 81 -19.26 -12.43 -4.62
C LEU A 81 -18.32 -13.53 -5.10
N LEU A 82 -17.88 -14.43 -4.22
CA LEU A 82 -16.99 -15.54 -4.61
C LEU A 82 -17.63 -16.41 -5.70
N VAL A 83 -18.92 -16.75 -5.55
CA VAL A 83 -19.66 -17.53 -6.58
C VAL A 83 -19.66 -16.79 -7.92
N ARG A 84 -20.00 -15.49 -7.91
CA ARG A 84 -20.03 -14.67 -9.14
C ARG A 84 -18.65 -14.55 -9.79
N ILE A 85 -17.61 -14.34 -8.98
CA ILE A 85 -16.23 -14.20 -9.45
C ILE A 85 -15.76 -15.51 -10.07
N HIS A 86 -15.94 -16.65 -9.40
CA HIS A 86 -15.52 -17.94 -9.96
C HIS A 86 -16.24 -18.27 -11.26
N ALA A 87 -17.55 -18.04 -11.33
CA ALA A 87 -18.32 -18.24 -12.55
C ALA A 87 -17.79 -17.38 -13.71
N ALA A 88 -17.41 -16.14 -13.45
CA ALA A 88 -16.78 -15.26 -14.43
C ALA A 88 -15.41 -15.78 -14.89
N LEU A 89 -14.53 -16.09 -13.95
CA LEU A 89 -13.16 -16.53 -14.24
C LEU A 89 -13.12 -17.89 -14.92
N ASP A 90 -14.08 -18.79 -14.65
CA ASP A 90 -14.18 -20.09 -15.33
C ASP A 90 -14.57 -19.96 -16.81
N ARG A 91 -15.15 -18.84 -17.22
CA ARG A 91 -15.35 -18.49 -18.65
C ARG A 91 -14.14 -17.80 -19.29
N GLY A 92 -13.02 -17.66 -18.56
CA GLY A 92 -11.85 -16.91 -19.02
C GLY A 92 -12.06 -15.38 -19.00
N SER A 93 -13.03 -14.89 -18.21
CA SER A 93 -13.40 -13.48 -18.20
C SER A 93 -12.31 -12.60 -17.57
N ARG A 94 -12.30 -11.34 -17.97
CA ARG A 94 -11.48 -10.27 -17.39
C ARG A 94 -12.37 -9.44 -16.49
N LEU A 95 -12.24 -9.67 -15.18
CA LEU A 95 -13.12 -9.10 -14.16
C LEU A 95 -12.42 -7.94 -13.43
N LEU A 96 -13.17 -6.85 -13.19
CA LEU A 96 -12.77 -5.80 -12.26
C LEU A 96 -13.58 -5.87 -10.96
N LEU A 97 -12.89 -5.88 -9.83
CA LEU A 97 -13.47 -5.52 -8.52
C LEU A 97 -13.16 -4.05 -8.25
N TYR A 98 -14.19 -3.21 -8.13
CA TYR A 98 -14.02 -1.79 -7.81
C TYR A 98 -14.79 -1.38 -6.56
N GLY A 99 -14.46 -0.22 -5.99
CA GLY A 99 -15.13 0.30 -4.81
C GLY A 99 -14.16 0.95 -3.83
N LEU A 100 -14.70 1.46 -2.74
CA LEU A 100 -13.99 2.26 -1.75
C LEU A 100 -12.79 1.53 -1.11
N ALA A 101 -11.74 2.27 -0.71
CA ALA A 101 -10.57 1.69 -0.03
C ALA A 101 -10.96 1.05 1.32
N GLY A 102 -10.53 -0.19 1.59
CA GLY A 102 -10.78 -0.89 2.85
C GLY A 102 -12.06 -1.73 2.94
N VAL A 103 -12.85 -1.81 1.86
CA VAL A 103 -14.05 -2.68 1.77
C VAL A 103 -13.75 -4.18 1.56
N GLY A 104 -12.48 -4.54 1.33
CA GLY A 104 -12.03 -5.94 1.22
C GLY A 104 -11.75 -6.48 -0.19
N LYS A 105 -11.62 -5.63 -1.22
CA LYS A 105 -11.32 -6.08 -2.60
C LYS A 105 -10.07 -6.98 -2.71
N THR A 106 -8.95 -6.54 -2.14
CA THR A 106 -7.68 -7.28 -2.14
C THR A 106 -7.82 -8.60 -1.38
N ALA A 107 -8.53 -8.60 -0.25
CA ALA A 107 -8.82 -9.82 0.50
C ALA A 107 -9.67 -10.82 -0.31
N ILE A 108 -10.71 -10.35 -1.02
CA ILE A 108 -11.51 -11.19 -1.93
C ILE A 108 -10.63 -11.76 -3.03
N ALA A 109 -9.79 -10.94 -3.67
CA ALA A 109 -8.90 -11.40 -4.74
C ALA A 109 -7.90 -12.46 -4.25
N ALA A 110 -7.34 -12.29 -3.05
CA ALA A 110 -6.45 -13.27 -2.43
C ALA A 110 -7.15 -14.60 -2.13
N VAL A 111 -8.38 -14.56 -1.60
CA VAL A 111 -9.18 -15.78 -1.35
C VAL A 111 -9.52 -16.50 -2.66
N VAL A 112 -9.94 -15.76 -3.68
CA VAL A 112 -10.24 -16.33 -5.00
C VAL A 112 -9.01 -17.02 -5.57
N ALA A 113 -7.85 -16.37 -5.50
CA ALA A 113 -6.61 -16.92 -5.99
C ALA A 113 -6.19 -18.21 -5.22
N ASP A 114 -6.25 -18.20 -3.89
CA ASP A 114 -5.99 -19.39 -3.07
C ASP A 114 -6.96 -20.55 -3.38
N GLN A 115 -8.25 -20.23 -3.55
CA GLN A 115 -9.27 -21.23 -3.91
C GLN A 115 -9.01 -21.83 -5.28
N ARG A 116 -8.65 -21.02 -6.28
CA ARG A 116 -8.33 -21.52 -7.64
C ARG A 116 -7.13 -22.44 -7.65
N ILE A 117 -6.06 -22.10 -6.93
CA ILE A 117 -4.89 -22.98 -6.74
C ILE A 117 -5.34 -24.32 -6.13
N SER A 118 -6.16 -24.26 -5.09
CA SER A 118 -6.66 -25.43 -4.37
C SER A 118 -7.55 -26.34 -5.22
N MET A 119 -8.30 -25.76 -6.16
CA MET A 119 -9.12 -26.46 -7.12
C MET A 119 -8.32 -27.00 -8.32
N GLY A 120 -6.99 -26.85 -8.31
CA GLY A 120 -6.12 -27.32 -9.39
C GLY A 120 -6.24 -26.51 -10.68
N LYS A 121 -6.72 -25.27 -10.62
CA LYS A 121 -6.92 -24.39 -11.81
C LYS A 121 -5.63 -23.76 -12.33
N GLY A 122 -4.47 -24.16 -11.81
CA GLY A 122 -3.15 -23.69 -12.21
C GLY A 122 -2.57 -22.59 -11.30
N PRO A 123 -1.33 -22.17 -11.56
CA PRO A 123 -0.64 -21.11 -10.82
C PRO A 123 -1.32 -19.75 -10.95
N VAL A 124 -1.23 -18.92 -9.90
CA VAL A 124 -1.68 -17.54 -9.93
C VAL A 124 -0.50 -16.60 -10.04
N VAL A 125 -0.57 -15.63 -10.96
CA VAL A 125 0.34 -14.50 -10.99
C VAL A 125 -0.29 -13.34 -10.28
N TRP A 126 0.42 -12.76 -9.31
CA TRP A 126 -0.07 -11.60 -8.57
C TRP A 126 0.85 -10.40 -8.81
N LEU A 127 0.26 -9.28 -9.21
CA LEU A 127 0.97 -8.04 -9.47
C LEU A 127 0.33 -6.89 -8.68
N GLN A 128 1.10 -6.29 -7.77
CA GLN A 128 0.67 -5.13 -6.99
C GLN A 128 0.89 -3.82 -7.76
N CYS A 129 -0.03 -3.43 -8.63
CA CYS A 129 0.14 -2.33 -9.58
C CYS A 129 0.32 -0.95 -8.93
N GLY A 130 -0.56 -0.55 -8.02
CA GLY A 130 -0.56 0.82 -7.48
C GLY A 130 -0.65 1.89 -8.59
N GLN A 131 0.29 2.83 -8.54
CA GLN A 131 0.48 3.92 -9.51
C GLN A 131 1.44 3.56 -10.66
N ALA A 132 1.73 2.28 -10.88
CA ALA A 132 2.66 1.84 -11.91
C ALA A 132 2.29 2.39 -13.30
N SER A 133 3.31 2.78 -14.08
CA SER A 133 3.14 3.11 -15.48
C SER A 133 2.90 1.84 -16.31
N THR A 134 2.45 2.02 -17.55
CA THR A 134 2.35 0.95 -18.54
C THR A 134 3.65 0.16 -18.66
N ASP A 135 4.79 0.86 -18.75
CA ASP A 135 6.11 0.24 -18.89
C ASP A 135 6.44 -0.64 -17.70
N MET A 136 6.21 -0.15 -16.48
CA MET A 136 6.49 -0.90 -15.26
C MET A 136 5.66 -2.19 -15.17
N VAL A 137 4.40 -2.16 -15.62
CA VAL A 137 3.53 -3.34 -15.62
C VAL A 137 3.98 -4.37 -16.65
N LEU A 138 4.27 -3.94 -17.89
CA LEU A 138 4.75 -4.84 -18.94
C LEU A 138 6.13 -5.43 -18.60
N ASP A 139 7.02 -4.62 -18.04
CA ASP A 139 8.35 -5.08 -17.61
C ASP A 139 8.26 -6.09 -16.47
N ALA A 140 7.36 -5.89 -15.51
CA ALA A 140 7.14 -6.83 -14.40
C ALA A 140 6.68 -8.21 -14.90
N LEU A 141 5.73 -8.23 -15.85
CA LEU A 141 5.23 -9.45 -16.45
C LEU A 141 6.33 -10.14 -17.28
N TRP A 142 7.04 -9.37 -18.11
CA TRP A 142 8.15 -9.89 -18.91
C TRP A 142 9.24 -10.52 -18.03
N GLN A 143 9.76 -9.78 -17.05
CA GLN A 143 10.85 -10.22 -16.19
C GLN A 143 10.49 -11.49 -15.43
N ARG A 144 9.20 -11.72 -15.16
CA ARG A 144 8.78 -12.89 -14.40
C ARG A 144 8.88 -14.19 -15.19
N PHE A 145 8.74 -14.15 -16.50
CA PHE A 145 8.62 -15.35 -17.35
C PHE A 145 9.71 -15.45 -18.42
N ALA A 146 10.42 -14.37 -18.72
CA ALA A 146 11.53 -14.41 -19.66
C ALA A 146 12.68 -15.26 -19.06
N SER A 147 13.25 -16.14 -19.88
CA SER A 147 14.50 -16.81 -19.52
C SER A 147 15.62 -15.78 -19.32
N ARG A 148 16.64 -16.11 -18.50
CA ARG A 148 17.78 -15.21 -18.22
C ARG A 148 18.45 -14.67 -19.50
N GLU A 149 18.45 -15.44 -20.58
CA GLU A 149 18.98 -15.05 -21.89
C GLU A 149 18.08 -14.05 -22.65
N LYS A 150 16.76 -14.14 -22.48
CA LYS A 150 15.77 -13.24 -23.11
C LYS A 150 15.51 -11.97 -22.29
N SER A 151 15.85 -11.91 -21.01
CA SER A 151 15.52 -10.78 -20.12
C SER A 151 16.06 -9.41 -20.57
N ARG A 152 17.04 -9.35 -21.50
CA ARG A 152 17.56 -8.10 -22.07
C ARG A 152 16.70 -7.53 -23.22
N GLY A 153 15.80 -8.32 -23.83
CA GLY A 153 15.14 -7.96 -25.09
C GLY A 153 14.05 -6.88 -25.02
N ILE A 154 13.20 -6.88 -23.99
CA ILE A 154 12.04 -5.96 -23.93
C ILE A 154 12.44 -4.49 -23.72
N LEU A 155 13.58 -4.26 -23.06
CA LEU A 155 14.10 -2.91 -22.78
C LEU A 155 14.59 -2.20 -24.06
N HIS A 156 14.78 -2.95 -25.15
CA HIS A 156 15.19 -2.42 -26.46
C HIS A 156 14.01 -2.26 -27.44
N LEU A 157 12.79 -2.66 -27.05
CA LEU A 157 11.61 -2.44 -27.88
C LEU A 157 11.07 -1.03 -27.61
N GLU A 158 11.26 -0.13 -28.57
CA GLU A 158 10.84 1.27 -28.44
C GLU A 158 9.31 1.44 -28.57
N ASN A 159 8.63 0.51 -29.23
CA ASN A 159 7.20 0.56 -29.50
C ASN A 159 6.38 -0.25 -28.47
N LEU A 160 5.33 0.37 -27.93
CA LEU A 160 4.38 -0.25 -27.00
C LEU A 160 3.70 -1.50 -27.59
N HIS A 161 3.32 -1.47 -28.87
CA HIS A 161 2.62 -2.59 -29.51
C HIS A 161 3.48 -3.87 -29.51
N ASP A 162 4.76 -3.74 -29.87
CA ASP A 162 5.69 -4.88 -29.91
C ASP A 162 5.94 -5.44 -28.51
N ARG A 163 5.98 -4.57 -27.48
CA ARG A 163 6.08 -4.98 -26.07
C ARG A 163 4.85 -5.74 -25.62
N VAL A 164 3.65 -5.26 -25.97
CA VAL A 164 2.38 -5.94 -25.67
C VAL A 164 2.31 -7.32 -26.30
N LEU A 165 2.67 -7.45 -27.59
CA LEU A 165 2.71 -8.74 -28.29
C LEU A 165 3.73 -9.68 -27.66
N THR A 166 4.91 -9.16 -27.33
CA THR A 166 5.99 -9.93 -26.71
C THR A 166 5.60 -10.49 -25.35
N VAL A 167 4.92 -9.69 -24.50
CA VAL A 167 4.39 -10.16 -23.22
C VAL A 167 3.25 -11.17 -23.44
N ARG A 168 2.41 -10.97 -24.46
CA ARG A 168 1.33 -11.91 -24.80
C ARG A 168 1.83 -13.29 -25.17
N ASP A 169 2.82 -13.38 -26.04
CA ASP A 169 3.41 -14.66 -26.46
C ASP A 169 4.03 -15.40 -25.27
N LEU A 170 4.65 -14.66 -24.38
CA LEU A 170 5.25 -15.19 -23.15
C LEU A 170 4.18 -15.68 -22.16
N LEU A 171 3.07 -14.95 -21.97
CA LEU A 171 1.97 -15.38 -21.11
C LEU A 171 1.24 -16.59 -21.69
N ALA A 172 1.16 -16.71 -23.02
CA ALA A 172 0.53 -17.85 -23.70
C ALA A 172 1.22 -19.19 -23.40
N VAL A 173 2.53 -19.18 -23.15
CA VAL A 173 3.32 -20.40 -22.84
C VAL A 173 3.60 -20.57 -21.35
N ALA A 174 3.21 -19.62 -20.50
CA ALA A 174 3.56 -19.59 -19.08
C ALA A 174 2.73 -20.53 -18.17
N GLU A 175 1.74 -21.25 -18.75
CA GLU A 175 0.84 -22.17 -18.04
C GLU A 175 0.21 -21.55 -16.77
N ILE A 176 -0.32 -20.34 -16.88
CA ILE A 176 -0.93 -19.59 -15.76
C ILE A 176 -2.44 -19.87 -15.70
N GLY A 177 -2.97 -20.04 -14.49
CA GLY A 177 -4.39 -20.25 -14.22
C GLY A 177 -5.20 -18.99 -13.93
N LEU A 178 -4.54 -17.90 -13.50
CA LEU A 178 -5.13 -16.58 -13.22
C LEU A 178 -4.04 -15.50 -13.16
N LEU A 179 -4.31 -14.34 -13.76
CA LEU A 179 -3.54 -13.11 -13.51
C LEU A 179 -4.34 -12.16 -12.58
N VAL A 180 -3.74 -11.77 -11.46
CA VAL A 180 -4.28 -10.77 -10.54
C VAL A 180 -3.52 -9.45 -10.68
N LEU A 181 -4.26 -8.37 -10.97
CA LEU A 181 -3.76 -7.00 -11.02
C LEU A 181 -4.35 -6.22 -9.84
N ASP A 182 -3.63 -6.17 -8.71
CA ASP A 182 -4.15 -5.62 -7.47
C ASP A 182 -3.81 -4.13 -7.28
N ASN A 183 -4.81 -3.37 -6.79
CA ASN A 183 -4.76 -1.95 -6.46
C ASN A 183 -4.32 -1.11 -7.66
N VAL A 184 -5.06 -1.18 -8.75
CA VAL A 184 -4.79 -0.44 -9.99
C VAL A 184 -5.32 0.99 -9.89
N TRP A 185 -4.46 1.99 -10.16
CA TRP A 185 -4.84 3.41 -10.20
C TRP A 185 -4.72 3.98 -11.62
N ASN A 186 -3.88 3.38 -12.46
CA ASN A 186 -3.62 3.83 -13.82
C ASN A 186 -4.41 2.99 -14.83
N GLY A 187 -5.46 3.58 -15.40
CA GLY A 187 -6.27 2.91 -16.43
C GLY A 187 -5.48 2.54 -17.69
N ALA A 188 -4.53 3.38 -18.14
CA ALA A 188 -3.71 3.07 -19.31
C ALA A 188 -2.84 1.83 -19.08
N ALA A 189 -2.25 1.70 -17.88
CA ALA A 189 -1.49 0.51 -17.50
C ALA A 189 -2.37 -0.74 -17.41
N LEU A 190 -3.61 -0.61 -16.91
CA LEU A 190 -4.60 -1.70 -16.90
C LEU A 190 -4.89 -2.19 -18.31
N TYR A 191 -5.26 -1.30 -19.22
CA TYR A 191 -5.66 -1.68 -20.58
C TYR A 191 -4.50 -2.30 -21.35
N ALA A 192 -3.28 -1.77 -21.21
CA ALA A 192 -2.09 -2.36 -21.80
C ALA A 192 -1.81 -3.78 -21.26
N ALA A 193 -1.99 -4.01 -19.96
CA ALA A 193 -1.87 -5.34 -19.38
C ALA A 193 -2.95 -6.30 -19.91
N LEU A 194 -4.20 -5.84 -20.01
CA LEU A 194 -5.30 -6.64 -20.57
C LEU A 194 -5.11 -6.95 -22.07
N GLU A 195 -4.52 -6.03 -22.82
CA GLU A 195 -4.14 -6.27 -24.22
C GLU A 195 -3.02 -7.31 -24.31
N ALA A 196 -2.05 -7.28 -23.38
CA ALA A 196 -0.99 -8.27 -23.31
C ALA A 196 -1.46 -9.66 -22.83
N VAL A 197 -2.67 -9.79 -22.28
CA VAL A 197 -3.18 -11.09 -21.83
C VAL A 197 -3.74 -11.90 -23.02
N PRO A 198 -3.31 -13.16 -23.23
CA PRO A 198 -3.85 -14.02 -24.28
C PRO A 198 -5.36 -14.30 -24.08
N PRO A 199 -6.12 -14.59 -25.15
CA PRO A 199 -7.51 -15.00 -25.03
C PRO A 199 -7.66 -16.23 -24.13
N GLY A 200 -8.69 -16.23 -23.27
CA GLY A 200 -9.00 -17.35 -22.38
C GLY A 200 -8.22 -17.38 -21.05
N LEU A 201 -7.13 -16.63 -20.90
CA LEU A 201 -6.47 -16.46 -19.60
C LEU A 201 -7.31 -15.51 -18.72
N PRO A 202 -7.93 -15.99 -17.63
CA PRO A 202 -8.74 -15.13 -16.77
C PRO A 202 -7.89 -14.08 -16.05
N VAL A 203 -8.48 -12.90 -15.86
CA VAL A 203 -7.86 -11.78 -15.14
C VAL A 203 -8.79 -11.30 -14.04
N LEU A 204 -8.23 -11.04 -12.86
CA LEU A 204 -8.91 -10.39 -11.75
C LEU A 204 -8.17 -9.10 -11.39
N ALA A 205 -8.76 -7.96 -11.71
CA ALA A 205 -8.22 -6.65 -11.33
C ALA A 205 -8.93 -6.10 -10.09
N THR A 206 -8.23 -5.37 -9.23
CA THR A 206 -8.85 -4.56 -8.17
C THR A 206 -8.52 -3.09 -8.35
N ALA A 207 -9.49 -2.20 -8.16
CA ALA A 207 -9.31 -0.75 -8.28
C ALA A 207 -10.21 0.02 -7.31
N ARG A 208 -9.92 1.29 -7.08
CA ARG A 208 -10.85 2.16 -6.34
C ARG A 208 -12.00 2.64 -7.21
N GLU A 209 -11.67 3.01 -8.43
CA GLU A 209 -12.59 3.55 -9.42
C GLU A 209 -13.00 2.47 -10.42
N LYS A 210 -14.14 2.70 -11.10
CA LYS A 210 -14.61 1.82 -12.15
C LYS A 210 -13.85 2.10 -13.45
N PHE A 211 -13.18 1.08 -13.98
CA PHE A 211 -12.66 1.07 -15.35
C PHE A 211 -13.64 0.34 -16.28
N ALA A 212 -13.58 0.64 -17.58
CA ALA A 212 -14.47 0.07 -18.59
C ALA A 212 -14.03 -1.36 -18.96
N LEU A 213 -14.31 -2.32 -18.08
CA LEU A 213 -14.18 -3.75 -18.36
C LEU A 213 -15.57 -4.37 -18.60
N PRO A 214 -15.67 -5.42 -19.44
CA PRO A 214 -16.95 -6.08 -19.73
C PRO A 214 -17.67 -6.59 -18.48
N GLU A 215 -16.90 -7.10 -17.51
CA GLU A 215 -17.42 -7.50 -16.21
C GLU A 215 -16.76 -6.68 -15.10
N ALA A 216 -17.57 -5.88 -14.41
CA ALA A 216 -17.15 -5.07 -13.27
C ALA A 216 -18.12 -5.28 -12.11
N ILE A 217 -17.59 -5.62 -10.94
CA ILE A 217 -18.36 -5.85 -9.72
C ILE A 217 -17.95 -4.80 -8.68
N GLU A 218 -18.94 -4.03 -8.23
CA GLU A 218 -18.76 -3.14 -7.10
C GLU A 218 -18.69 -3.94 -5.80
N VAL A 219 -17.65 -3.71 -5.01
CA VAL A 219 -17.53 -4.23 -3.66
C VAL A 219 -17.88 -3.11 -2.71
N GLY A 220 -19.10 -3.18 -2.19
CA GLY A 220 -19.63 -2.23 -1.21
C GLY A 220 -19.32 -2.64 0.23
N GLU A 221 -20.08 -2.04 1.13
CA GLU A 221 -20.10 -2.35 2.56
C GLU A 221 -20.54 -3.79 2.83
N LEU A 222 -20.46 -4.23 4.08
CA LEU A 222 -20.99 -5.53 4.49
C LEU A 222 -22.47 -5.41 4.81
N GLU A 223 -23.22 -6.49 4.58
CA GLU A 223 -24.57 -6.61 5.11
C GLU A 223 -24.53 -6.59 6.65
N PRO A 224 -25.59 -6.10 7.33
CA PRO A 224 -25.59 -5.94 8.79
C PRO A 224 -25.16 -7.19 9.57
N ASP A 225 -25.70 -8.36 9.21
CA ASP A 225 -25.35 -9.63 9.87
C ASP A 225 -23.88 -10.02 9.62
N ALA A 226 -23.38 -9.77 8.42
CA ALA A 226 -21.98 -10.02 8.08
C ALA A 226 -21.04 -9.06 8.82
N ALA A 227 -21.45 -7.81 9.02
CA ALA A 227 -20.70 -6.82 9.79
C ALA A 227 -20.60 -7.22 11.27
N LEU A 228 -21.71 -7.65 11.88
CA LEU A 228 -21.74 -8.20 13.23
C LEU A 228 -20.85 -9.44 13.36
N ASN A 229 -20.94 -10.37 12.42
CA ASN A 229 -20.09 -11.55 12.39
C ASN A 229 -18.60 -11.19 12.27
N LEU A 230 -18.26 -10.18 11.47
CA LEU A 230 -16.88 -9.70 11.34
C LEU A 230 -16.39 -9.04 12.63
N LEU A 231 -17.21 -8.21 13.26
CA LEU A 231 -16.88 -7.59 14.56
C LEU A 231 -16.65 -8.67 15.63
N SER A 232 -17.57 -9.64 15.72
CA SER A 232 -17.50 -10.81 16.63
C SER A 232 -16.21 -11.59 16.45
N PHE A 233 -15.85 -11.86 15.18
CA PHE A 233 -14.62 -12.58 14.84
C PHE A 233 -13.36 -11.88 15.35
N TYR A 234 -13.25 -10.55 15.17
CA TYR A 234 -12.07 -9.79 15.60
C TYR A 234 -12.06 -9.46 17.09
N ALA A 235 -13.24 -9.33 17.70
CA ALA A 235 -13.42 -9.20 19.13
C ALA A 235 -13.16 -10.52 19.89
N GLU A 236 -13.14 -11.66 19.17
CA GLU A 236 -13.09 -13.02 19.74
C GLU A 236 -14.24 -13.26 20.73
N ARG A 237 -15.45 -12.80 20.36
CA ARG A 237 -16.66 -12.84 21.19
C ARG A 237 -17.87 -13.32 20.39
N ASP A 238 -18.52 -14.37 20.89
CA ASP A 238 -19.70 -14.97 20.23
C ASP A 238 -21.04 -14.30 20.62
N ASP A 239 -21.03 -13.47 21.68
CA ASP A 239 -22.25 -12.85 22.24
C ASP A 239 -22.71 -11.60 21.47
N LEU A 240 -21.86 -11.03 20.60
CA LEU A 240 -22.14 -9.79 19.89
C LEU A 240 -23.23 -9.92 18.82
N ALA A 241 -23.52 -11.13 18.33
CA ALA A 241 -24.51 -11.35 17.28
C ALA A 241 -25.93 -10.90 17.68
N THR A 242 -26.22 -10.87 18.97
CA THR A 242 -27.52 -10.44 19.51
C THR A 242 -27.45 -9.10 20.27
N ASP A 243 -26.28 -8.48 20.32
CA ASP A 243 -26.05 -7.26 21.09
C ASP A 243 -26.53 -6.01 20.30
N PRO A 244 -27.53 -5.26 20.80
CA PRO A 244 -28.00 -4.04 20.14
C PRO A 244 -26.94 -2.92 20.15
N GLU A 245 -25.98 -2.92 21.08
CA GLU A 245 -24.85 -1.98 21.08
C GLU A 245 -23.85 -2.32 19.99
N ALA A 246 -23.57 -3.61 19.77
CA ALA A 246 -22.73 -4.08 18.65
C ALA A 246 -23.35 -3.68 17.30
N SER A 247 -24.67 -3.84 17.17
CA SER A 247 -25.40 -3.44 15.96
C SER A 247 -25.28 -1.94 15.68
N ARG A 248 -25.41 -1.11 16.73
CA ARG A 248 -25.24 0.35 16.63
C ARG A 248 -23.81 0.74 16.27
N LEU A 249 -22.81 0.11 16.89
CA LEU A 249 -21.40 0.33 16.57
C LEU A 249 -21.10 -0.03 15.09
N CYS A 250 -21.59 -1.18 14.61
CA CYS A 250 -21.46 -1.57 13.20
C CYS A 250 -22.07 -0.54 12.25
N GLN A 251 -23.26 -0.02 12.58
CA GLN A 251 -23.93 1.01 11.78
C GLN A 251 -23.15 2.31 11.76
N GLU A 252 -22.63 2.78 12.91
CA GLU A 252 -21.83 4.00 12.99
C GLU A 252 -20.53 3.89 12.19
N LEU A 253 -19.90 2.71 12.22
CA LEU A 253 -18.71 2.41 11.42
C LEU A 253 -19.03 2.16 9.93
N GLY A 254 -20.28 2.36 9.51
CA GLY A 254 -20.73 2.25 8.12
C GLY A 254 -20.54 0.85 7.54
N TYR A 255 -20.64 -0.19 8.38
CA TYR A 255 -20.43 -1.59 8.01
C TYR A 255 -19.11 -1.84 7.23
N HIS A 256 -18.11 -0.99 7.47
CA HIS A 256 -16.89 -0.94 6.69
C HIS A 256 -15.88 -1.96 7.22
N ALA A 257 -15.55 -2.98 6.40
CA ALA A 257 -14.73 -4.12 6.82
C ALA A 257 -13.44 -3.74 7.58
N TYR A 258 -12.67 -2.77 7.07
CA TYR A 258 -11.46 -2.32 7.77
C TYR A 258 -11.73 -1.65 9.12
N ALA A 259 -12.83 -0.90 9.25
CA ALA A 259 -13.16 -0.21 10.49
C ALA A 259 -13.62 -1.22 11.56
N LEU A 260 -14.41 -2.21 11.15
CA LEU A 260 -14.85 -3.32 12.01
C LEU A 260 -13.67 -4.17 12.49
N GLU A 261 -12.67 -4.40 11.64
CA GLU A 261 -11.42 -5.06 12.04
C GLU A 261 -10.71 -4.29 13.16
N ILE A 262 -10.48 -2.98 12.98
CA ILE A 262 -9.84 -2.15 14.00
C ILE A 262 -10.67 -2.13 15.27
N ALA A 263 -11.99 -1.91 15.17
CA ALA A 263 -12.89 -1.85 16.31
C ALA A 263 -12.92 -3.15 17.12
N GLY A 264 -13.11 -4.31 16.46
CA GLY A 264 -13.12 -5.61 17.14
C GLY A 264 -11.79 -5.92 17.82
N VAL A 265 -10.67 -5.63 17.16
CA VAL A 265 -9.34 -5.81 17.76
C VAL A 265 -9.13 -4.87 18.95
N THR A 266 -9.58 -3.62 18.86
CA THR A 266 -9.52 -2.66 19.97
C THR A 266 -10.38 -3.10 21.14
N MET A 267 -11.62 -3.56 20.91
CA MET A 267 -12.47 -4.12 21.95
C MET A 267 -11.79 -5.27 22.69
N ARG A 268 -11.16 -6.17 21.94
CA ARG A 268 -10.46 -7.33 22.52
C ARG A 268 -9.21 -6.96 23.32
N ILE A 269 -8.42 -6.00 22.84
CA ILE A 269 -7.15 -5.63 23.48
C ILE A 269 -7.38 -4.77 24.73
N ASP A 270 -8.32 -3.84 24.64
CA ASP A 270 -8.58 -2.86 25.68
C ASP A 270 -9.80 -3.25 26.56
N ASP A 271 -10.37 -4.45 26.34
CA ASP A 271 -11.51 -5.04 27.07
C ASP A 271 -12.77 -4.16 27.09
N TYR A 272 -13.09 -3.54 25.95
CA TYR A 272 -14.29 -2.72 25.80
C TYR A 272 -15.50 -3.55 25.35
N THR A 273 -16.66 -3.25 25.95
CA THR A 273 -17.96 -3.53 25.33
C THR A 273 -18.19 -2.64 24.08
N PRO A 274 -19.12 -3.00 23.19
CA PRO A 274 -19.41 -2.16 22.03
C PRO A 274 -19.86 -0.74 22.41
N GLY A 275 -20.70 -0.61 23.44
CA GLY A 275 -21.18 0.69 23.92
C GLY A 275 -20.07 1.55 24.54
N GLU A 276 -19.15 0.94 25.30
CA GLU A 276 -17.99 1.64 25.83
C GLU A 276 -17.07 2.13 24.72
N LEU A 277 -16.73 1.29 23.74
CA LEU A 277 -15.90 1.69 22.60
C LEU A 277 -16.54 2.85 21.84
N GLN A 278 -17.84 2.76 21.54
CA GLN A 278 -18.59 3.85 20.91
C GLN A 278 -18.45 5.17 21.68
N LEU A 279 -18.61 5.11 23.01
CA LEU A 279 -18.50 6.27 23.87
C LEU A 279 -17.07 6.82 23.96
N GLN A 280 -16.04 5.97 23.92
CA GLN A 280 -14.65 6.41 23.87
C GLN A 280 -14.30 7.09 22.54
N ILE A 281 -14.73 6.52 21.41
CA ILE A 281 -14.55 7.14 20.09
C ILE A 281 -15.15 8.54 20.10
N ALA A 282 -16.38 8.71 20.58
CA ALA A 282 -17.05 10.01 20.63
C ALA A 282 -16.38 11.04 21.56
N LYS A 283 -15.68 10.59 22.60
CA LYS A 283 -14.96 11.46 23.55
C LYS A 283 -13.56 11.85 23.07
N SER A 284 -12.99 11.13 22.12
CA SER A 284 -11.64 11.38 21.62
C SER A 284 -11.54 12.71 20.86
N PRO A 285 -10.45 13.50 21.03
CA PRO A 285 -10.25 14.68 20.21
C PRO A 285 -10.09 14.33 18.72
N HIS A 286 -10.93 14.91 17.88
CA HIS A 286 -10.94 14.68 16.42
C HIS A 286 -10.31 15.82 15.63
N ASN A 287 -9.17 16.32 16.11
CA ASN A 287 -8.56 17.57 15.63
C ASN A 287 -7.81 17.45 14.29
N LEU A 288 -7.57 16.23 13.81
CA LEU A 288 -6.92 16.02 12.52
C LEU A 288 -7.91 16.38 11.39
N PRO A 289 -7.56 17.25 10.43
CA PRO A 289 -8.38 17.48 9.24
C PRO A 289 -8.53 16.19 8.43
N MET A 290 -9.64 16.07 7.69
CA MET A 290 -9.93 14.88 6.91
C MET A 290 -8.77 14.54 5.95
N PRO A 291 -8.16 13.35 6.04
CA PRO A 291 -7.07 12.98 5.14
C PRO A 291 -7.56 12.88 3.68
N GLY A 292 -6.74 13.24 2.70
CA GLY A 292 -7.17 13.31 1.29
C GLY A 292 -7.79 12.01 0.72
N ASN A 293 -7.29 10.83 1.12
CA ASN A 293 -7.87 9.55 0.69
C ASN A 293 -9.20 9.19 1.38
N PHE A 294 -9.71 10.04 2.28
CA PHE A 294 -10.97 9.86 3.02
C PHE A 294 -12.11 10.71 2.44
N ALA A 295 -11.90 11.43 1.34
CA ALA A 295 -12.83 12.43 0.80
C ALA A 295 -14.22 11.90 0.34
N ALA A 296 -14.49 10.60 0.43
CA ALA A 296 -15.84 10.06 0.20
C ALA A 296 -16.73 10.26 1.45
N GLU A 297 -17.99 10.61 1.24
CA GLU A 297 -19.01 10.68 2.31
C GLU A 297 -19.04 9.37 3.13
N GLY A 298 -19.33 9.47 4.43
CA GLY A 298 -19.42 8.31 5.34
C GLY A 298 -18.11 7.86 6.01
N ARG A 299 -16.96 8.47 5.71
CA ARG A 299 -15.64 8.07 6.28
C ARG A 299 -15.23 8.77 7.56
N GLN A 300 -16.08 9.63 8.10
CA GLN A 300 -15.82 10.34 9.37
C GLN A 300 -15.65 9.36 10.53
N SER A 301 -16.50 8.33 10.62
CA SER A 301 -16.43 7.32 11.68
C SER A 301 -15.13 6.51 11.62
N VAL A 302 -14.67 6.14 10.42
CA VAL A 302 -13.36 5.46 10.25
C VAL A 302 -12.21 6.34 10.73
N LYS A 303 -12.26 7.63 10.43
CA LYS A 303 -11.26 8.60 10.90
C LYS A 303 -11.33 8.79 12.41
N HIS A 304 -12.52 8.87 12.99
CA HIS A 304 -12.71 8.98 14.44
C HIS A 304 -12.20 7.76 15.19
N LEU A 305 -12.45 6.56 14.66
CA LEU A 305 -11.88 5.33 15.20
C LEU A 305 -10.35 5.35 15.16
N LEU A 306 -9.74 5.79 14.05
CA LEU A 306 -8.28 5.91 13.95
C LEU A 306 -7.71 6.99 14.89
N ASP A 307 -8.41 8.10 15.11
CA ASP A 307 -8.04 9.09 16.14
C ASP A 307 -7.99 8.47 17.53
N PHE A 308 -9.04 7.74 17.90
CA PHE A 308 -9.07 7.03 19.17
C PHE A 308 -7.94 5.99 19.27
N SER A 309 -7.81 5.10 18.28
CA SER A 309 -6.74 4.09 18.25
C SER A 309 -5.35 4.72 18.35
N TYR A 310 -5.10 5.85 17.70
CA TYR A 310 -3.82 6.56 17.78
C TYR A 310 -3.56 7.18 19.16
N GLN A 311 -4.60 7.70 19.82
CA GLN A 311 -4.48 8.32 21.15
C GLN A 311 -4.19 7.30 22.25
N THR A 312 -4.64 6.05 22.09
CA THR A 312 -4.33 4.95 23.01
C THR A 312 -2.88 4.48 22.98
N LEU A 313 -2.11 4.86 21.95
CA LEU A 313 -0.71 4.48 21.81
C LEU A 313 0.20 5.28 22.76
N THR A 314 1.35 4.71 23.10
CA THR A 314 2.40 5.46 23.81
C THR A 314 2.99 6.56 22.91
N GLU A 315 3.74 7.50 23.49
CA GLU A 315 4.40 8.56 22.72
C GLU A 315 5.38 7.98 21.68
N GLU A 316 6.18 6.99 22.06
CA GLU A 316 7.14 6.34 21.16
C GLU A 316 6.45 5.58 20.02
N GLU A 317 5.34 4.89 20.31
CA GLU A 317 4.53 4.20 19.30
C GLU A 317 3.87 5.20 18.33
N ARG A 318 3.45 6.37 18.85
CA ARG A 318 2.92 7.47 18.05
C ARG A 318 3.99 8.08 17.14
N ASP A 319 5.22 8.21 17.60
CA ASP A 319 6.34 8.66 16.78
C ASP A 319 6.70 7.65 15.69
N LEU A 320 6.62 6.35 15.98
CA LEU A 320 6.77 5.30 14.96
C LEU A 320 5.65 5.36 13.91
N CYS A 321 4.40 5.58 14.32
CA CYS A 321 3.29 5.79 13.37
C CYS A 321 3.55 7.00 12.47
N GLN A 322 4.12 8.07 13.00
CA GLN A 322 4.49 9.23 12.19
C GLN A 322 5.68 8.98 11.28
N ALA A 323 6.65 8.15 11.70
CA ALA A 323 7.71 7.69 10.82
C ALA A 323 7.12 7.06 9.57
N PHE A 324 6.18 6.12 9.73
CA PHE A 324 5.43 5.58 8.58
C PHE A 324 4.73 6.66 7.75
N GLY A 325 4.09 7.65 8.39
CA GLY A 325 3.43 8.76 7.69
C GLY A 325 4.37 9.66 6.89
N ALA A 326 5.65 9.71 7.28
CA ALA A 326 6.70 10.49 6.63
C ALA A 326 7.40 9.75 5.48
N LEU A 327 7.23 8.43 5.39
CA LEU A 327 7.80 7.60 4.33
C LEU A 327 7.10 7.82 2.98
N PHE A 328 7.80 7.51 1.88
CA PHE A 328 7.29 7.63 0.51
C PHE A 328 6.46 6.42 0.06
N ALA A 329 6.48 5.34 0.83
CA ALA A 329 5.71 4.14 0.61
C ALA A 329 4.91 3.74 1.86
N PRO A 330 3.80 3.00 1.71
CA PRO A 330 2.96 2.56 2.82
C PRO A 330 3.56 1.39 3.60
N GLY A 331 4.88 1.19 3.58
CA GLY A 331 5.54 0.11 4.30
C GLY A 331 7.05 0.28 4.31
N ALA A 332 7.71 -0.39 5.24
CA ALA A 332 9.15 -0.39 5.42
C ALA A 332 9.64 -1.62 6.20
N THR A 333 10.96 -1.86 6.15
CA THR A 333 11.62 -2.75 7.11
C THR A 333 11.71 -2.10 8.50
N ALA A 334 11.94 -2.91 9.53
CA ALA A 334 12.19 -2.40 10.87
C ALA A 334 13.49 -1.60 10.94
N ASP A 335 14.50 -1.97 10.17
CA ASP A 335 15.80 -1.29 10.06
C ASP A 335 15.65 0.16 9.57
N LEU A 336 14.91 0.40 8.47
CA LEU A 336 14.67 1.77 8.00
C LEU A 336 13.90 2.60 9.04
N LEU A 337 12.92 2.00 9.72
CA LEU A 337 12.16 2.68 10.76
C LEU A 337 13.03 3.02 11.97
N ALA A 338 13.91 2.11 12.39
CA ALA A 338 14.89 2.33 13.46
C ALA A 338 15.84 3.48 13.14
N GLU A 339 16.30 3.57 11.89
CA GLU A 339 17.07 4.72 11.44
C GLU A 339 16.28 6.02 11.51
N TYR A 340 14.98 6.00 11.21
CA TYR A 340 14.13 7.18 11.27
C TYR A 340 13.90 7.67 12.69
N VAL A 341 13.45 6.79 13.58
CA VAL A 341 13.14 7.15 14.97
C VAL A 341 14.39 7.21 15.86
N GLN A 342 15.56 6.84 15.34
CA GLN A 342 16.84 6.80 16.06
C GLN A 342 16.77 5.96 17.34
N GLN A 343 16.10 4.82 17.25
CA GLN A 343 15.89 3.88 18.35
C GLN A 343 16.53 2.53 18.02
N PRO A 344 16.97 1.73 19.01
CA PRO A 344 17.49 0.40 18.76
C PRO A 344 16.48 -0.52 18.07
N LEU A 345 16.93 -1.33 17.11
CA LEU A 345 16.07 -2.22 16.30
C LEU A 345 15.15 -3.09 17.17
N LEU A 346 15.69 -3.67 18.26
CA LEU A 346 14.91 -4.50 19.20
C LEU A 346 13.74 -3.74 19.83
N HIS A 347 13.90 -2.43 20.07
CA HIS A 347 12.83 -1.59 20.61
C HIS A 347 11.77 -1.29 19.56
N VAL A 348 12.19 -0.98 18.34
CA VAL A 348 11.30 -0.78 17.19
C VAL A 348 10.49 -2.03 16.88
N ASP A 349 11.10 -3.22 16.92
CA ASP A 349 10.39 -4.49 16.77
C ASP A 349 9.31 -4.71 17.83
N ARG A 350 9.53 -4.27 19.08
CA ARG A 350 8.52 -4.35 20.14
C ARG A 350 7.34 -3.42 19.85
N MET A 351 7.61 -2.19 19.45
CA MET A 351 6.57 -1.23 19.07
C MET A 351 5.79 -1.74 17.84
N LEU A 352 6.47 -2.26 16.82
CA LEU A 352 5.84 -2.86 15.63
C LEU A 352 4.93 -4.03 16.01
N LYS A 353 5.34 -4.90 16.96
CA LYS A 353 4.49 -5.97 17.48
C LYS A 353 3.24 -5.42 18.18
N THR A 354 3.31 -4.29 18.90
CA THR A 354 2.11 -3.66 19.46
C THR A 354 1.19 -3.12 18.35
N LEU A 355 1.73 -2.39 17.38
CA LEU A 355 0.94 -1.87 16.25
C LEU A 355 0.31 -3.00 15.41
N MET A 356 1.01 -4.13 15.27
CA MET A 356 0.47 -5.33 14.63
C MET A 356 -0.67 -5.95 15.42
N ARG A 357 -0.53 -6.08 16.75
CA ARG A 357 -1.60 -6.61 17.61
C ARG A 357 -2.86 -5.76 17.50
N ARG A 358 -2.71 -4.42 17.42
CA ARG A 358 -3.81 -3.46 17.22
C ARG A 358 -4.31 -3.36 15.77
N SER A 359 -3.87 -4.21 14.85
CA SER A 359 -4.23 -4.19 13.42
C SER A 359 -3.92 -2.88 12.65
N LEU A 360 -3.09 -2.01 13.21
CA LEU A 360 -2.64 -0.77 12.57
C LEU A 360 -1.53 -1.04 11.53
N VAL A 361 -0.71 -2.07 11.76
CA VAL A 361 0.37 -2.53 10.87
C VAL A 361 0.14 -4.00 10.50
N LYS A 362 0.42 -4.37 9.26
CA LYS A 362 0.46 -5.76 8.80
C LYS A 362 1.90 -6.20 8.61
N HIS A 363 2.22 -7.40 9.09
CA HIS A 363 3.52 -8.02 8.86
C HIS A 363 3.45 -8.94 7.64
N ARG A 364 4.40 -8.76 6.73
CA ARG A 364 4.62 -9.59 5.56
C ARG A 364 6.01 -10.20 5.68
N ARG A 365 6.19 -11.38 5.07
CA ARG A 365 7.53 -11.87 4.74
C ARG A 365 7.72 -11.68 3.26
N ASP A 366 8.73 -10.91 2.89
CA ASP A 366 9.13 -10.74 1.50
C ASP A 366 10.60 -11.15 1.38
N GLN A 367 10.88 -12.08 0.45
CA GLN A 367 12.20 -12.69 0.27
C GLN A 367 12.84 -13.25 1.56
N GLY A 368 12.02 -13.67 2.53
CA GLY A 368 12.49 -14.20 3.82
C GLY A 368 12.71 -13.15 4.91
N HIS A 369 12.63 -11.86 4.59
CA HIS A 369 12.81 -10.76 5.53
C HIS A 369 11.45 -10.21 6.04
N PRO A 370 11.38 -9.76 7.30
CA PRO A 370 10.23 -9.04 7.82
C PRO A 370 10.01 -7.71 7.09
N PHE A 371 8.78 -7.49 6.61
CA PHE A 371 8.37 -6.23 6.01
C PHE A 371 7.04 -5.78 6.61
N TYR A 372 6.95 -4.51 7.02
CA TYR A 372 5.79 -3.97 7.72
C TYR A 372 5.04 -3.03 6.80
N ALA A 373 3.77 -3.31 6.54
CA ALA A 373 2.92 -2.56 5.62
C ALA A 373 1.69 -2.03 6.33
N LEU A 374 1.31 -0.79 6.00
CA LEU A 374 0.09 -0.15 6.43
C LEU A 374 -1.04 -0.38 5.43
N HIS A 375 -2.25 -0.48 5.95
CA HIS A 375 -3.43 -0.31 5.13
C HIS A 375 -3.49 1.13 4.57
N ALA A 376 -4.03 1.30 3.36
CA ALA A 376 -4.01 2.58 2.67
C ALA A 376 -4.71 3.72 3.44
N LEU A 377 -5.76 3.40 4.21
CA LEU A 377 -6.44 4.38 5.07
C LEU A 377 -5.52 4.81 6.23
N THR A 378 -4.85 3.87 6.88
CA THR A 378 -3.93 4.14 8.00
C THR A 378 -2.68 4.89 7.54
N TYR A 379 -2.12 4.53 6.39
CA TYR A 379 -1.03 5.30 5.78
C TYR A 379 -1.47 6.74 5.47
N SER A 380 -2.66 6.92 4.89
CA SER A 380 -3.18 8.27 4.63
C SER A 380 -3.43 9.06 5.91
N TYR A 381 -3.89 8.40 6.98
CA TYR A 381 -4.13 8.98 8.29
C TYR A 381 -2.82 9.45 8.94
N PHE A 382 -1.82 8.57 9.05
CA PHE A 382 -0.50 8.93 9.57
C PHE A 382 0.21 9.99 8.72
N GLY A 383 0.05 9.96 7.40
CA GLY A 383 0.57 11.01 6.52
C GLY A 383 -0.09 12.37 6.77
N ALA A 384 -1.36 12.41 7.17
CA ALA A 384 -2.02 13.65 7.56
C ALA A 384 -1.50 14.17 8.92
N LEU A 385 -1.27 13.29 9.90
CA LEU A 385 -0.63 13.64 11.17
C LEU A 385 0.76 14.23 10.96
N HIS A 386 1.57 13.59 10.10
CA HIS A 386 2.90 14.09 9.75
C HIS A 386 2.85 15.49 9.13
N ARG A 387 1.96 15.73 8.16
CA ARG A 387 1.78 17.05 7.54
C ARG A 387 1.34 18.12 8.54
N GLN A 388 0.51 17.77 9.53
CA GLN A 388 0.04 18.72 10.55
C GLN A 388 1.19 19.23 11.43
N ARG A 389 2.24 18.43 11.67
CA ARG A 389 3.44 18.89 12.40
C ARG A 389 4.28 19.89 11.58
N GLY A 390 4.03 20.05 10.28
CA GLY A 390 4.78 20.97 9.41
C GLY A 390 6.23 20.54 9.16
N VAL A 391 6.59 19.32 9.56
CA VAL A 391 7.94 18.77 9.37
C VAL A 391 8.07 18.31 7.92
N GLY A 392 9.07 18.84 7.21
CA GLY A 392 9.38 18.40 5.84
C GLY A 392 10.01 17.01 5.81
N TYR A 393 10.30 16.51 4.62
CA TYR A 393 10.90 15.17 4.43
C TYR A 393 12.40 15.08 4.79
N GLN A 394 12.97 16.10 5.44
CA GLN A 394 14.39 16.13 5.80
C GLN A 394 14.78 14.95 6.69
N SER A 395 13.98 14.67 7.71
CA SER A 395 14.19 13.54 8.63
C SER A 395 14.10 12.20 7.91
N THR A 396 13.10 12.04 7.02
CA THR A 396 12.94 10.83 6.20
C THR A 396 14.20 10.52 5.42
N ILE A 397 14.83 11.55 4.88
CA ILE A 397 15.89 11.35 3.90
C ILE A 397 17.24 11.25 4.58
N ALA A 398 17.44 11.97 5.68
CA ALA A 398 18.55 11.69 6.57
C ALA A 398 18.52 10.23 7.07
N ALA A 399 17.33 9.71 7.42
CA ALA A 399 17.16 8.31 7.81
C ALA A 399 17.46 7.34 6.67
N THR A 400 16.93 7.58 5.46
CA THR A 400 17.25 6.75 4.29
C THR A 400 18.75 6.73 4.00
N VAL A 401 19.44 7.87 4.08
CA VAL A 401 20.89 7.93 3.83
C VAL A 401 21.67 7.11 4.87
N ARG A 402 21.27 7.15 6.15
CA ARG A 402 21.88 6.29 7.18
C ARG A 402 21.60 4.82 6.92
N TYR A 403 20.35 4.48 6.64
CA TYR A 403 19.92 3.12 6.31
C TYR A 403 20.73 2.53 5.14
N VAL A 404 20.82 3.24 4.02
CA VAL A 404 21.58 2.75 2.85
C VAL A 404 23.07 2.66 3.15
N ARG A 405 23.65 3.55 3.96
CA ARG A 405 25.05 3.46 4.39
C ARG A 405 25.30 2.23 5.27
N ASN A 406 24.40 1.98 6.23
CA ASN A 406 24.57 0.92 7.22
C ASN A 406 24.29 -0.47 6.63
N HIS A 407 23.46 -0.55 5.59
CA HIS A 407 23.05 -1.79 4.93
C HIS A 407 23.48 -1.87 3.47
N GLY A 408 24.50 -1.09 3.06
CA GLY A 408 24.93 -0.96 1.66
C GLY A 408 25.32 -2.29 0.99
N GLU A 409 25.74 -3.28 1.79
CA GLU A 409 26.13 -4.61 1.31
C GLU A 409 24.95 -5.60 1.24
N ASP A 410 23.82 -5.31 1.91
CA ASP A 410 22.63 -6.17 1.90
C ASP A 410 21.62 -5.69 0.85
N LEU A 411 21.91 -6.00 -0.40
CA LEU A 411 21.05 -5.64 -1.53
C LEU A 411 19.63 -6.22 -1.43
N THR A 412 19.45 -7.33 -0.72
CA THR A 412 18.14 -7.96 -0.51
C THR A 412 17.29 -7.08 0.40
N LEU A 413 17.86 -6.65 1.53
CA LEU A 413 17.21 -5.76 2.47
C LEU A 413 16.93 -4.38 1.86
N LEU A 414 17.87 -3.81 1.10
CA LEU A 414 17.67 -2.53 0.40
C LEU A 414 16.55 -2.61 -0.65
N ALA A 415 16.39 -3.74 -1.34
CA ALA A 415 15.32 -3.92 -2.33
C ALA A 415 13.92 -3.83 -1.71
N LEU A 416 13.76 -4.23 -0.45
CA LEU A 416 12.46 -4.16 0.26
C LEU A 416 12.01 -2.71 0.50
N ASP A 417 12.97 -1.82 0.79
CA ASP A 417 12.72 -0.40 1.07
C ASP A 417 12.91 0.51 -0.13
N GLN A 418 13.04 -0.07 -1.32
CA GLN A 418 13.40 0.66 -2.52
C GLN A 418 12.47 1.82 -2.86
N ARG A 419 11.17 1.68 -2.62
CA ARG A 419 10.22 2.79 -2.85
C ARG A 419 10.49 3.97 -1.91
N ASN A 420 10.91 3.70 -0.68
CA ASN A 420 11.32 4.73 0.27
C ASN A 420 12.66 5.35 -0.15
N ILE A 421 13.63 4.52 -0.55
CA ILE A 421 14.95 4.97 -1.00
C ILE A 421 14.84 5.88 -2.24
N LEU A 422 14.05 5.46 -3.23
CA LEU A 422 13.87 6.22 -4.47
C LEU A 422 13.04 7.50 -4.28
N GLY A 423 12.08 7.52 -3.35
CA GLY A 423 11.39 8.76 -2.99
C GLY A 423 12.27 9.76 -2.24
N ALA A 424 13.27 9.23 -1.54
CA ALA A 424 14.25 10.00 -0.79
C ALA A 424 15.37 10.59 -1.66
N ALA A 425 15.69 9.99 -2.81
CA ALA A 425 16.47 10.61 -3.88
C ALA A 425 15.72 11.85 -4.40
#